data_AF-A0A4Q3R7X7-F1
#
_entry.id   AF-A0A4Q3R7X7-F1
#
_cell.length_a   1.000
_cell.length_b   1.000
_cell.length_c   1.000
_cell.angle_alpha   90.00
_cell.angle_beta   90.00
_cell.angle_gamma   90.00
#
_symmetry.space_group_name_H-M   'P 1'
#
loop_
_entity.id
_entity.type
_entity.pdbx_description
1 polymer ?
#
loop_
_entity_poly.entity_id
_entity_poly.type
_entity_poly.pdbx_seq_one_letter_code
_entity_poly.pdbx_strand_id
1 'polypeptide(L)'
;MQTSNDVCVGITDEHCNGACEKKEPSAVYNDRVLQAISSLTKRPSYVVLDQGLTEDEVSCIMVVQGNFFGMGYLPKNFEISSETAIHEYITPYKDNSTIRSLLSSFANANPERIKML
;
A
#
# COMPACT_ATOMS: atom_id res chain seq x y z
N MET A 1 12.82 19.23 -21.66
CA MET A 1 13.54 20.21 -20.81
C MET A 1 12.92 21.57 -21.10
N GLN A 2 12.73 22.45 -20.10
CA GLN A 2 12.35 23.83 -20.42
C GLN A 2 13.42 24.42 -21.35
N THR A 3 12.97 24.97 -22.47
CA THR A 3 13.81 25.54 -23.52
C THR A 3 13.78 27.06 -23.52
N SER A 4 12.92 27.68 -22.71
CA SER A 4 12.86 29.14 -22.55
C SER A 4 13.84 29.62 -21.48
N ASN A 5 14.32 30.86 -21.64
CA ASN A 5 15.23 31.53 -20.69
C ASN A 5 14.48 32.22 -19.54
N ASP A 6 13.18 31.97 -19.40
CA ASP A 6 12.37 32.57 -18.35
C ASP A 6 12.68 31.93 -16.99
N VAL A 7 12.48 32.70 -15.93
CA VAL A 7 12.60 32.18 -14.55
C VAL A 7 11.63 31.01 -14.39
N CYS A 8 12.09 29.93 -13.74
CA CYS A 8 11.26 28.78 -13.49
C CYS A 8 10.07 29.16 -12.61
N VAL A 9 8.85 29.04 -13.15
CA VAL A 9 7.59 29.31 -12.42
C VAL A 9 7.52 28.51 -11.12
N GLY A 10 8.01 27.26 -11.13
CA GLY A 10 8.04 26.43 -9.92
C GLY A 10 8.95 26.96 -8.82
N ILE A 11 9.98 27.76 -9.14
CA ILE A 11 10.80 28.43 -8.11
C ILE A 11 9.99 29.59 -7.51
N THR A 12 9.31 30.36 -8.36
CA THR A 12 8.42 31.45 -7.93
C THR A 12 7.30 30.96 -7.02
N ASP A 13 6.74 29.78 -7.34
CA ASP A 13 5.66 29.15 -6.58
C ASP A 13 6.16 28.23 -5.45
N GLU A 14 7.46 28.26 -5.11
CA GLU A 14 8.08 27.47 -4.03
C GLU A 14 7.93 25.93 -4.14
N HIS A 15 7.62 25.41 -5.34
CA HIS A 15 7.50 23.97 -5.63
C HIS A 15 8.78 23.35 -6.23
N CYS A 16 9.74 24.18 -6.66
CA CYS A 16 11.02 23.80 -7.25
C CYS A 16 12.18 24.39 -6.45
N ASN A 17 13.10 23.53 -6.00
CA ASN A 17 14.29 23.94 -5.24
C ASN A 17 15.46 24.37 -6.15
N GLY A 18 15.18 24.78 -7.39
CA GLY A 18 16.20 25.22 -8.33
C GLY A 18 16.80 24.12 -9.21
N ALA A 19 16.14 22.97 -9.37
CA ALA A 19 16.55 21.93 -10.32
C ALA A 19 16.67 22.45 -11.76
N CYS A 20 15.72 23.28 -12.21
CA CYS A 20 15.72 23.87 -13.55
C CYS A 20 16.90 24.83 -13.79
N GLU A 21 17.43 25.43 -12.72
CA GLU A 21 18.60 26.31 -12.75
C GLU A 21 19.90 25.60 -12.35
N LYS A 22 19.87 24.26 -12.22
CA LYS A 22 21.00 23.42 -11.76
C LYS A 22 21.53 23.78 -10.36
N LYS A 23 20.72 24.43 -9.54
CA LYS A 23 21.04 24.76 -8.13
C LYS A 23 20.76 23.58 -7.19
N GLU A 24 19.76 22.77 -7.50
CA GLU A 24 19.50 21.52 -6.78
C GLU A 24 20.37 20.39 -7.35
N PRO A 25 21.16 19.68 -6.52
CA PRO A 25 21.88 18.49 -6.97
C PRO A 25 20.91 17.41 -7.45
N SER A 26 21.27 16.72 -8.54
CA SER A 26 20.44 15.66 -9.12
C SER A 26 20.08 14.56 -8.13
N ALA A 27 21.01 14.19 -7.24
CA ALA A 27 20.76 13.19 -6.20
C ALA A 27 19.64 13.61 -5.23
N VAL A 28 19.62 14.89 -4.80
CA VAL A 28 18.61 15.44 -3.89
C VAL A 28 17.25 15.53 -4.58
N TYR A 29 17.22 16.01 -5.82
CA TYR A 29 16.00 16.05 -6.62
C TYR A 29 15.41 14.65 -6.80
N ASN A 30 16.23 13.67 -7.16
CA ASN A 30 15.80 12.29 -7.36
C ASN A 30 15.24 11.67 -6.07
N ASP A 31 15.87 11.92 -4.92
CA ASP A 31 15.37 11.45 -3.63
C ASP A 31 13.98 12.02 -3.33
N ARG A 32 13.79 13.34 -3.52
CA ARG A 32 12.47 13.99 -3.37
C ARG A 32 11.42 13.40 -4.30
N VAL A 33 11.79 13.11 -5.55
CA VAL A 33 10.90 12.44 -6.52
C VAL A 33 10.52 11.04 -6.05
N LEU A 34 11.48 10.26 -5.55
CA LEU A 34 11.22 8.92 -5.02
C LEU A 34 10.31 8.97 -3.78
N GLN A 35 10.52 9.93 -2.89
CA GLN A 35 9.64 10.15 -1.73
C GLN A 35 8.21 10.50 -2.18
N ALA A 36 8.07 11.39 -3.17
CA ALA A 36 6.76 11.74 -3.73
C ALA A 36 6.07 10.52 -4.37
N ILE A 37 6.79 9.74 -5.18
CA ILE A 37 6.28 8.49 -5.77
C ILE A 37 5.86 7.52 -4.67
N SER A 38 6.69 7.35 -3.62
CA SER A 38 6.36 6.49 -2.49
C SER A 38 5.09 6.95 -1.79
N SER A 39 4.93 8.25 -1.54
CA SER A 39 3.72 8.79 -0.90
C SER A 39 2.43 8.54 -1.69
N LEU A 40 2.52 8.55 -3.02
CA LEU A 40 1.37 8.33 -3.91
C LEU A 40 1.06 6.84 -4.13
N THR A 41 2.08 5.98 -4.00
CA THR A 41 1.95 4.53 -4.28
C THR A 41 1.80 3.69 -3.02
N LYS A 42 2.13 4.24 -1.84
CA LYS A 42 2.01 3.54 -0.57
C LYS A 42 0.54 3.29 -0.26
N ARG A 43 0.17 2.03 -0.27
CA ARG A 43 -1.16 1.54 0.12
C ARG A 43 -1.03 0.74 1.41
N PRO A 44 -2.08 0.70 2.24
CA PRO A 44 -2.05 -0.06 3.47
C PRO A 44 -1.93 -1.58 3.20
N SER A 45 -1.21 -2.26 4.08
CA SER A 45 -1.31 -3.71 4.23
C SER A 45 -2.30 -4.00 5.36
N TYR A 46 -3.18 -4.96 5.14
CA TYR A 46 -4.19 -5.34 6.12
C TYR A 46 -4.65 -6.78 5.88
N VAL A 47 -5.30 -7.35 6.88
CA VAL A 47 -6.04 -8.60 6.75
C VAL A 47 -7.53 -8.37 6.97
N VAL A 48 -8.34 -9.12 6.24
CA VAL A 48 -9.77 -9.26 6.47
C VAL A 48 -9.99 -10.56 7.22
N LEU A 49 -10.66 -10.49 8.37
CA LEU A 49 -10.95 -11.63 9.22
C LEU A 49 -12.46 -11.90 9.24
N ASP A 50 -12.83 -13.16 9.04
CA ASP A 50 -14.22 -13.60 9.08
C ASP A 50 -14.34 -15.00 9.70
N GLN A 51 -15.56 -15.48 9.86
CA GLN A 51 -15.83 -16.82 10.38
C GLN A 51 -15.17 -17.90 9.49
N GLY A 52 -14.42 -18.81 10.11
CA GLY A 52 -13.83 -19.95 9.42
C GLY A 52 -14.85 -21.04 9.10
N LEU A 53 -14.34 -22.16 8.55
CA LEU A 53 -15.16 -23.34 8.26
C LEU A 53 -15.59 -24.07 9.54
N THR A 54 -14.74 -24.01 10.56
CA THR A 54 -14.97 -24.60 11.88
C THR A 54 -14.99 -23.52 12.95
N GLU A 55 -15.51 -23.83 14.14
CA GLU A 55 -15.57 -22.86 15.25
C GLU A 55 -14.19 -22.47 15.80
N ASP A 56 -13.16 -23.27 15.48
CA ASP A 56 -11.77 -23.10 15.92
C ASP A 56 -10.89 -22.41 14.87
N GLU A 57 -11.47 -21.99 13.75
CA GLU A 57 -10.78 -21.33 12.64
C GLU A 57 -11.40 -19.98 12.30
N VAL A 58 -10.56 -19.10 11.76
CA VAL A 58 -10.90 -17.76 11.27
C VAL A 58 -10.46 -17.68 9.82
N SER A 59 -11.38 -17.32 8.92
CA SER A 59 -11.03 -17.02 7.53
C SER A 59 -10.19 -15.74 7.50
N CYS A 60 -9.09 -15.78 6.77
CA CYS A 60 -8.19 -14.65 6.64
C CYS A 60 -7.90 -14.38 5.16
N ILE A 61 -8.15 -13.14 4.73
CA ILE A 61 -7.71 -12.64 3.43
C ILE A 61 -6.63 -11.61 3.67
N MET A 62 -5.47 -11.77 3.02
CA MET A 62 -4.33 -10.88 3.20
C MET A 62 -4.15 -9.94 2.00
N VAL A 63 -3.99 -8.66 2.31
CA VAL A 63 -3.70 -7.59 1.36
C VAL A 63 -2.38 -6.94 1.74
N VAL A 64 -1.42 -6.95 0.80
CA VAL A 64 -0.07 -6.41 1.01
C VAL A 64 0.14 -5.24 0.06
N GLN A 65 0.42 -4.07 0.62
CA GLN A 65 0.58 -2.81 -0.14
C GLN A 65 -0.57 -2.58 -1.12
N GLY A 66 -1.81 -2.82 -0.66
CA GLY A 66 -3.03 -2.66 -1.45
C GLY A 66 -3.22 -3.64 -2.60
N ASN A 67 -2.44 -4.73 -2.67
CA ASN A 67 -2.64 -5.83 -3.61
C ASN A 67 -3.13 -7.07 -2.87
N PHE A 68 -4.09 -7.78 -3.45
CA PHE A 68 -4.52 -9.05 -2.87
C PHE A 68 -3.38 -10.06 -2.98
N PHE A 69 -2.94 -10.59 -1.84
CA PHE A 69 -1.89 -11.59 -1.79
C PHE A 69 -2.47 -13.01 -1.83
N GLY A 70 -3.50 -13.25 -1.01
CA GLY A 70 -4.08 -14.58 -0.91
C GLY A 70 -5.09 -14.70 0.22
N MET A 71 -5.54 -15.93 0.44
CA MET A 71 -6.51 -16.27 1.49
C MET A 71 -6.19 -17.62 2.13
N GLY A 72 -6.69 -17.82 3.34
CA GLY A 72 -6.50 -19.05 4.10
C GLY A 72 -7.29 -19.03 5.39
N TYR A 73 -6.92 -19.93 6.30
CA TYR A 73 -7.56 -20.08 7.60
C TYR A 73 -6.50 -20.00 8.70
N LEU A 74 -6.78 -19.20 9.71
CA LEU A 74 -5.96 -19.05 10.90
C LEU A 74 -6.64 -19.78 12.07
N PRO A 75 -5.88 -20.39 12.99
CA PRO A 75 -6.42 -20.82 14.27
C PRO A 75 -7.09 -19.64 15.00
N LYS A 76 -8.21 -19.86 15.69
CA LYS A 76 -8.96 -18.79 16.38
C LYS A 76 -8.14 -18.01 17.41
N ASN A 77 -7.16 -18.67 18.03
CA ASN A 77 -6.27 -18.09 19.02
C ASN A 77 -4.96 -17.57 18.42
N PHE A 78 -4.88 -17.44 17.09
CA PHE A 78 -3.67 -16.99 16.41
C PHE A 78 -3.43 -15.49 16.62
N GLU A 79 -2.28 -15.15 17.18
CA GLU A 79 -1.86 -13.75 17.33
C GLU A 79 -1.16 -13.25 16.07
N ILE A 80 -1.85 -12.35 15.36
CA ILE A 80 -1.26 -11.61 14.23
C ILE A 80 -0.23 -10.61 14.78
N SER A 81 1.03 -11.01 14.76
CA SER A 81 2.19 -10.25 15.25
C SER A 81 3.02 -9.62 14.13
N SER A 82 3.03 -10.23 12.94
CA SER A 82 3.74 -9.72 11.76
C SER A 82 3.14 -10.31 10.48
N GLU A 83 3.36 -9.65 9.34
CA GLU A 83 2.94 -10.16 8.03
C GLU A 83 3.51 -11.57 7.78
N THR A 84 4.79 -11.80 8.08
CA THR A 84 5.48 -13.08 7.85
C THR A 84 4.85 -14.25 8.62
N ALA A 85 4.33 -14.02 9.83
CA ALA A 85 3.68 -15.08 10.61
C ALA A 85 2.41 -15.60 9.91
N ILE A 86 1.73 -14.77 9.11
CA ILE A 86 0.49 -15.12 8.42
C ILE A 86 0.79 -15.85 7.10
N HIS A 87 1.94 -15.61 6.48
CA HIS A 87 2.31 -16.18 5.18
C HIS A 87 2.21 -17.71 5.14
N GLU A 88 2.54 -18.40 6.24
CA GLU A 88 2.48 -19.87 6.31
C GLU A 88 1.05 -20.43 6.23
N TYR A 89 0.04 -19.63 6.60
CA TYR A 89 -1.36 -20.03 6.62
C TYR A 89 -2.14 -19.55 5.39
N ILE A 90 -1.51 -18.73 4.55
CA ILE A 90 -2.15 -18.10 3.40
C ILE A 90 -1.69 -18.78 2.12
N THR A 91 -2.65 -19.25 1.33
CA THR A 91 -2.38 -19.71 -0.02
C THR A 91 -2.29 -18.49 -0.94
N PRO A 92 -1.15 -18.24 -1.63
CA PRO A 92 -1.03 -17.13 -2.55
C PRO A 92 -1.91 -17.32 -3.78
N TYR A 93 -2.53 -16.24 -4.25
CA TYR A 93 -3.36 -16.23 -5.45
C TYR A 93 -2.97 -15.06 -6.34
N LYS A 94 -3.35 -15.16 -7.63
CA LYS A 94 -3.12 -14.07 -8.57
C LYS A 94 -4.02 -12.88 -8.25
N ASP A 95 -3.41 -11.70 -8.09
CA ASP A 95 -4.16 -10.45 -7.92
C ASP A 95 -5.01 -10.11 -9.17
N ASN A 96 -6.12 -9.43 -8.94
CA ASN A 96 -7.01 -8.91 -9.97
C ASN A 96 -7.66 -7.59 -9.49
N SER A 97 -7.83 -6.63 -10.40
CA SER A 97 -8.52 -5.35 -10.13
C SER A 97 -9.92 -5.55 -9.56
N THR A 98 -10.67 -6.55 -10.03
CA THR A 98 -12.01 -6.86 -9.50
C THR A 98 -11.95 -7.28 -8.03
N ILE A 99 -11.00 -8.13 -7.65
CA ILE A 99 -10.82 -8.58 -6.26
C ILE A 99 -10.49 -7.38 -5.37
N ARG A 100 -9.57 -6.52 -5.81
CA ARG A 100 -9.20 -5.31 -5.07
C ARG A 100 -10.38 -4.36 -4.86
N SER A 101 -11.22 -4.16 -5.88
CA SER A 101 -12.43 -3.33 -5.73
C SER A 101 -13.43 -3.94 -4.75
N LEU A 102 -13.64 -5.26 -4.79
CA LEU A 102 -14.52 -5.96 -3.84
C LEU A 102 -13.99 -5.84 -2.41
N LEU A 103 -12.69 -6.09 -2.20
CA LEU A 103 -12.05 -5.98 -0.89
C LEU A 103 -12.11 -4.56 -0.36
N SER A 104 -11.87 -3.56 -1.20
CA SER A 104 -11.94 -2.14 -0.81
C SER A 104 -13.36 -1.76 -0.38
N SER A 105 -14.38 -2.20 -1.14
CA SER A 105 -15.78 -1.99 -0.78
C SER A 105 -16.14 -2.65 0.55
N PHE A 106 -15.73 -3.91 0.72
CA PHE A 106 -15.99 -4.68 1.93
C PHE A 106 -15.30 -4.06 3.16
N ALA A 107 -14.03 -3.66 3.04
CA ALA A 107 -13.26 -3.05 4.12
C ALA A 107 -13.85 -1.71 4.58
N ASN A 108 -14.38 -0.91 3.64
CA ASN A 108 -15.06 0.33 3.98
C ASN A 108 -16.41 0.08 4.69
N ALA A 109 -17.11 -0.99 4.34
CA ALA A 109 -18.39 -1.34 4.94
C ALA A 109 -18.27 -2.06 6.30
N ASN A 110 -17.17 -2.77 6.55
CA ASN A 110 -16.98 -3.62 7.73
C ASN A 110 -15.61 -3.36 8.39
N PRO A 111 -15.35 -2.14 8.89
CA PRO A 111 -14.05 -1.78 9.46
C PRO A 111 -13.65 -2.65 10.67
N GLU A 112 -14.61 -3.22 11.40
CA GLU A 112 -14.38 -4.12 12.55
C GLU A 112 -13.79 -5.47 12.16
N ARG A 113 -13.93 -5.88 10.89
CA ARG A 113 -13.35 -7.11 10.33
C ARG A 113 -11.96 -6.90 9.74
N ILE A 114 -11.45 -5.68 9.78
CA ILE A 114 -10.16 -5.31 9.19
C ILE A 114 -9.14 -5.13 10.30
N LYS A 115 -8.00 -5.82 10.17
CA LYS A 115 -6.84 -5.61 11.04
C LYS A 115 -5.66 -5.14 10.21
N MET A 116 -5.15 -3.96 10.56
CA MET A 116 -3.98 -3.36 9.91
C MET A 116 -2.71 -4.16 10.28
N LEU A 117 -1.79 -4.26 9.32
CA LEU A 117 -0.47 -4.88 9.48
C LEU A 117 0.63 -3.82 9.59
#